data_AF-A0A358MBB8-F1
#
_entry.id   AF-A0A358MBB8-F1
#
_cell.length_a   1.000
_cell.length_b   1.000
_cell.length_c   1.000
_cell.angle_alpha   90.00
_cell.angle_beta   90.00
_cell.angle_gamma   90.00
#
_symmetry.space_group_name_H-M   'P 1'
#
loop_
_entity.id
_entity.type
_entity.pdbx_description
1 polymer ?
#
loop_
_entity_poly.entity_id
_entity_poly.type
_entity_poly.pdbx_seq_one_letter_code
_entity_poly.pdbx_strand_id
1 'polypeptide(L)' 'KRAIGTINGFVELLAGDVDFAAVMRALREIGYDGWITAEVFPSNSDFEAFLRKTSEVMDDILQK' A
#
# COMPACT_ATOMS: atom_id res chain seq x y z
N LYS A 1 21.67 1.86 3.26
CA LYS A 1 20.74 1.10 2.37
C LYS A 1 20.94 1.61 0.94
N ARG A 2 21.22 0.75 -0.06
CA ARG A 2 21.58 1.17 -1.44
C ARG A 2 20.38 1.56 -2.34
N ALA A 3 19.14 1.31 -1.89
CA ALA A 3 17.93 1.46 -2.69
C ALA A 3 17.07 2.71 -2.34
N ILE A 4 17.44 3.48 -1.31
CA ILE A 4 16.67 4.65 -0.86
C ILE A 4 16.59 5.69 -1.97
N GLY A 5 15.38 6.15 -2.29
CA GLY A 5 15.14 7.18 -3.31
C GLY A 5 15.21 6.68 -4.75
N THR A 6 15.21 5.35 -4.97
CA THR A 6 15.23 4.74 -6.30
C THR A 6 14.05 3.79 -6.48
N ILE A 7 13.76 3.41 -7.72
CA ILE A 7 12.71 2.42 -8.01
C ILE A 7 12.95 1.06 -7.34
N ASN A 8 14.21 0.73 -7.04
CA ASN A 8 14.58 -0.50 -6.33
C ASN A 8 14.18 -0.48 -4.84
N GLY A 9 13.68 0.65 -4.33
CA GLY A 9 13.13 0.77 -2.98
C GLY A 9 11.65 0.41 -2.89
N PHE A 10 10.97 0.24 -4.04
CA PHE A 10 9.57 -0.16 -4.07
C PHE A 10 9.44 -1.66 -3.87
N VAL A 11 8.48 -2.05 -3.04
CA VAL A 11 8.11 -3.43 -2.74
C VAL A 11 6.58 -3.53 -2.72
N GLU A 12 6.06 -4.75 -2.70
CA GLU A 12 4.62 -4.96 -2.57
C GLU A 12 4.07 -4.38 -1.26
N LEU A 13 2.78 -4.06 -1.23
CA LEU A 13 2.09 -3.59 -0.03
C LEU A 13 2.29 -4.59 1.13
N LEU A 14 2.51 -4.07 2.34
CA LEU A 14 2.84 -4.84 3.56
C LEU A 14 4.16 -5.63 3.54
N ALA A 15 4.92 -5.64 2.43
CA ALA A 15 6.22 -6.30 2.36
C ALA A 15 7.41 -5.37 2.72
N GLY A 16 7.13 -4.10 3.02
CA GLY A 16 8.12 -3.07 3.30
C GLY A 16 8.18 -2.63 4.76
N ASP A 17 8.87 -1.52 4.98
CA ASP A 17 9.11 -0.94 6.31
C ASP A 17 8.02 0.07 6.74
N VAL A 18 6.93 0.23 5.97
CA VAL A 18 5.87 1.23 6.24
C VAL A 18 4.94 0.74 7.34
N ASP A 19 4.81 1.51 8.43
CA ASP A 19 3.81 1.28 9.47
C ASP A 19 2.44 1.84 9.05
N PHE A 20 1.69 1.03 8.30
CA PHE A 20 0.36 1.41 7.83
C PHE A 20 -0.64 1.65 8.97
N ALA A 21 -0.50 0.99 10.12
CA ALA A 21 -1.39 1.21 11.25
C ALA A 21 -1.20 2.62 11.84
N ALA A 22 0.05 3.09 11.92
CA ALA A 22 0.35 4.46 12.31
C ALA A 22 -0.16 5.49 11.29
N VAL A 23 0.00 5.22 9.99
CA VAL A 23 -0.52 6.10 8.91
C VAL A 23 -2.03 6.24 9.02
N MET A 24 -2.77 5.12 9.12
CA MET A 24 -4.23 5.17 9.21
C MET A 24 -4.72 5.83 10.49
N ARG A 25 -3.99 5.68 11.61
CA ARG A 25 -4.28 6.43 12.84
C ARG A 25 -4.12 7.94 12.63
N ALA A 26 -3.01 8.38 12.04
CA ALA A 26 -2.76 9.79 11.77
C ALA A 26 -3.82 10.41 10.84
N LEU A 27 -4.23 9.69 9.79
CA LEU A 27 -5.31 10.14 8.89
C LEU A 27 -6.64 10.34 9.64
N ARG A 28 -7.00 9.43 10.55
CA ARG A 28 -8.20 9.59 11.39
C ARG A 28 -8.09 10.75 12.37
N GLU A 29 -6.93 10.96 12.98
CA GLU A 29 -6.68 12.04 13.94
C GLU A 29 -6.88 13.43 13.32
N ILE A 30 -6.51 13.60 12.04
CA ILE A 30 -6.72 14.86 11.31
C ILE A 30 -8.10 14.96 10.66
N GLY A 31 -8.95 13.95 10.79
CA GLY A 31 -10.29 13.92 10.19
C GLY A 31 -10.31 13.76 8.68
N TYR A 32 -9.29 13.12 8.08
CA TYR A 32 -9.29 12.83 6.65
C TYR A 32 -10.29 11.72 6.31
N ASP A 33 -11.23 12.02 5.41
CA ASP A 33 -12.31 11.11 4.97
C ASP A 33 -12.32 10.87 3.45
N GLY A 34 -11.30 11.37 2.74
CA GLY A 34 -11.16 11.24 1.30
C GLY A 34 -10.66 9.88 0.82
N TRP A 35 -10.38 9.81 -0.48
CA TRP A 35 -9.90 8.60 -1.14
C TRP A 35 -8.46 8.25 -0.73
N ILE A 36 -8.16 6.95 -0.73
CA ILE A 36 -6.80 6.42 -0.60
C ILE A 36 -6.54 5.57 -1.85
N THR A 37 -5.38 5.75 -2.47
CA THR A 37 -5.02 5.10 -3.74
C THR A 37 -3.76 4.25 -3.55
N ALA A 38 -3.77 3.04 -4.10
CA ALA A 38 -2.58 2.18 -4.17
C ALA A 38 -1.80 2.47 -5.46
N GLU A 39 -0.55 2.91 -5.33
CA GLU A 39 0.40 3.00 -6.45
C GLU A 39 1.30 1.77 -6.42
N VAL A 40 1.02 0.81 -7.30
CA VAL A 40 1.66 -0.51 -7.29
C VAL A 40 2.11 -0.92 -8.69
N PHE A 41 3.18 -1.72 -8.74
CA PHE A 41 3.70 -2.28 -9.99
C PHE A 41 3.32 -3.76 -10.09
N PRO A 42 2.74 -4.21 -11.21
CA PRO A 42 2.40 -5.62 -11.41
C PRO A 42 3.64 -6.51 -11.26
N SER A 43 3.59 -7.47 -10.34
CA SER A 43 4.68 -8.44 -10.14
C SER A 43 4.61 -9.63 -11.08
N ASN A 44 3.49 -9.81 -11.80
CA ASN A 44 3.31 -10.85 -12.83
C ASN A 44 2.34 -10.38 -13.94
N SER A 45 2.13 -11.23 -14.94
CA SER A 45 1.28 -10.95 -16.12
C SER A 45 -0.22 -11.20 -15.90
N ASP A 46 -0.64 -11.75 -14.77
CA ASP A 46 -2.05 -11.91 -14.41
C ASP A 46 -2.54 -10.66 -13.65
N PHE A 47 -2.85 -9.61 -14.41
CA PHE A 47 -3.27 -8.32 -13.88
C PHE A 47 -4.55 -8.39 -13.04
N GLU A 48 -5.47 -9.28 -13.40
CA GLU A 48 -6.75 -9.44 -12.70
C GLU A 48 -6.54 -10.03 -11.30
N ALA A 49 -5.71 -11.08 -11.19
CA ALA A 49 -5.33 -11.63 -9.89
C ALA A 49 -4.54 -10.60 -9.06
N PHE A 50 -3.63 -9.85 -9.69
CA PHE A 50 -2.86 -8.81 -9.03
C PHE A 50 -3.74 -7.68 -8.46
N LEU A 51 -4.73 -7.20 -9.23
CA LEU A 51 -5.66 -6.18 -8.78
C LEU A 51 -6.56 -6.66 -7.65
N ARG A 52 -7.07 -7.90 -7.72
CA ARG A 52 -7.81 -8.51 -6.59
C ARG A 52 -6.96 -8.57 -5.33
N LYS A 53 -5.73 -9.05 -5.44
CA LYS A 53 -4.83 -9.12 -4.29
C LYS A 53 -4.51 -7.74 -3.73
N THR A 54 -4.30 -6.74 -4.59
CA THR A 54 -4.11 -5.36 -4.18
C THR A 54 -5.32 -4.83 -3.41
N SER A 55 -6.54 -5.12 -3.88
CA SER A 55 -7.77 -4.73 -3.19
C SER A 55 -7.87 -5.36 -1.80
N GLU A 56 -7.64 -6.67 -1.69
CA GLU A 56 -7.67 -7.39 -0.40
C GLU A 56 -6.67 -6.81 0.61
N VAL A 57 -5.44 -6.55 0.16
CA VAL A 57 -4.41 -5.97 1.04
C VAL A 57 -4.76 -4.52 1.43
N MET A 58 -5.41 -3.78 0.54
CA MET A 58 -5.93 -2.46 0.88
C MET A 58 -7.06 -2.53 1.90
N ASP A 59 -7.94 -3.54 1.85
CA ASP A 59 -8.96 -3.75 2.88
C ASP A 59 -8.33 -4.04 4.26
N ASP A 60 -7.25 -4.84 4.31
CA ASP A 60 -6.49 -5.07 5.54
C ASP A 60 -5.89 -3.77 6.09
N ILE A 61 -5.29 -2.93 5.24
CA ILE A 61 -4.72 -1.64 5.62
C ILE A 61 -5.81 -0.69 6.12
N LEU A 62 -6.94 -0.63 5.41
CA LEU A 62 -8.08 0.24 5.73
C LEU A 62 -8.94 -0.27 6.88
N GLN A 63 -8.72 -1.52 7.32
CA GLN A 63 -9.50 -2.23 8.33
C GLN A 63 -10.99 -2.33 7.96
N LYS A 64 -11.26 -2.77 6.72
CA LYS A 64 -12.61 -2.91 6.14
C LYS A 64 -13.05 -4.36 5.99
#